data_AF-A0A0F2PK98-F1
#
_entry.id   AF-A0A0F2PK98-F1
#
_cell.length_a   1.000
_cell.length_b   1.000
_cell.length_c   1.000
_cell.angle_alpha   90.00
_cell.angle_beta   90.00
_cell.angle_gamma   90.00
#
_symmetry.space_group_name_H-M   'P 1'
#
loop_
_entity.id
_entity.type
_entity.pdbx_description
1 polymer ?
#
loop_
_entity_poly.entity_id
_entity_poly.type
_entity_poly.pdbx_seq_one_letter_code
_entity_poly.pdbx_strand_id
1 'polypeptide(L)'
;MFYLCWISETKMSIKGSWNYSFDEQNGDVHMLELTNLLTTIAGCSATVIAIVGGFIASKLIALSTEREEVLARLFEIEEEISFKSKKAIEAKEALDEDDALDFIKENIESAVLGQSLDMVYKKEARLNISEEELNPYWSRAVKISKKLFDVLINTDEEVNDDGVPNILAAEIEADFEYTVCKYAVKYIERIHREQERAGSPYSINLPIADFVSDNLPRLNGHWYQKTRDEMNEANASIEWLKIQRHQLLARKNALEKPKGMKSGLVVFGLFSLFGVLTPLIFIPFSTENYRYYFIVKCSAIGIFAIGLFSVFIYLITLLKWKKRGH
;
A
#
# COMPACT_ATOMS: atom_id res chain seq x y z
N MET A 1 -37.01 -26.74 15.74
CA MET A 1 -37.32 -28.06 16.31
C MET A 1 -36.26 -28.47 17.36
N PHE A 2 -36.02 -27.62 18.36
CA PHE A 2 -35.08 -27.91 19.48
C PHE A 2 -35.41 -27.10 20.76
N TYR A 3 -36.61 -26.49 20.84
CA TYR A 3 -36.99 -25.59 21.94
C TYR A 3 -38.09 -26.14 22.87
N LEU A 4 -38.51 -27.40 22.69
CA LEU A 4 -39.57 -28.02 23.50
C LEU A 4 -39.09 -29.17 24.40
N CYS A 5 -37.78 -29.46 24.44
CA CYS A 5 -37.24 -30.54 25.28
C CYS A 5 -36.72 -30.07 26.65
N TRP A 6 -36.86 -28.77 27.00
CA TRP A 6 -36.25 -28.20 28.21
C TRP A 6 -37.25 -27.73 29.27
N ILE A 7 -38.55 -28.05 29.11
CA ILE A 7 -39.62 -27.60 30.03
C ILE A 7 -40.31 -28.78 30.76
N SER A 8 -39.86 -30.04 30.60
CA SER A 8 -40.44 -31.17 31.35
C SER A 8 -39.62 -31.70 32.53
N GLU A 9 -38.49 -31.08 32.89
CA GLU A 9 -37.63 -31.55 34.00
C GLU A 9 -37.60 -30.64 35.24
N THR A 10 -38.44 -29.59 35.30
CA THR A 10 -38.51 -28.65 36.43
C THR A 10 -39.77 -28.79 37.28
N LYS A 11 -40.19 -30.03 37.56
CA LYS A 11 -41.13 -30.34 38.63
C LYS A 11 -40.75 -31.64 39.35
N MET A 12 -39.72 -31.60 40.18
CA MET A 12 -39.61 -32.57 41.28
C MET A 12 -38.81 -32.03 42.47
N SER A 13 -39.52 -31.95 43.59
CA SER A 13 -39.02 -31.99 44.97
C SER A 13 -38.29 -30.75 45.53
N ILE A 14 -39.05 -29.67 45.73
CA ILE A 14 -38.81 -28.76 46.85
C ILE A 14 -39.47 -29.40 48.09
N LYS A 15 -38.70 -30.21 48.82
CA LYS A 15 -38.94 -30.55 50.23
C LYS A 15 -37.59 -30.79 50.89
N GLY A 16 -36.83 -29.70 51.05
CA GLY A 16 -35.71 -29.66 51.97
C GLY A 16 -36.26 -29.66 53.39
N SER A 17 -36.24 -30.82 54.04
CA SER A 17 -36.58 -30.99 55.44
C SER A 17 -35.63 -30.17 56.30
N TRP A 18 -36.16 -29.22 57.08
CA TRP A 18 -35.44 -28.66 58.21
C TRP A 18 -35.42 -29.71 59.32
N ASN A 19 -34.48 -30.67 59.25
CA ASN A 19 -34.22 -31.58 60.36
C ASN A 19 -33.17 -30.96 61.27
N TYR A 20 -33.62 -30.17 62.23
CA TYR A 20 -32.93 -30.06 63.51
C TYR A 20 -33.28 -31.32 64.30
N SER A 21 -32.46 -32.36 64.17
CA SER A 21 -32.49 -33.51 65.08
C SER A 21 -31.42 -33.28 66.15
N PHE A 22 -31.89 -33.01 67.37
CA PHE A 22 -31.11 -33.10 68.58
C PHE A 22 -30.97 -34.60 68.87
N ASP A 23 -29.81 -35.18 68.58
CA ASP A 23 -29.44 -36.52 69.03
C ASP A 23 -28.17 -36.42 69.86
N GLU A 24 -28.31 -36.86 71.10
CA GLU A 24 -27.27 -36.94 72.12
C GLU A 24 -26.59 -38.32 72.00
N GLN A 25 -25.25 -38.32 72.00
CA GLN A 25 -24.35 -39.49 72.10
C GLN A 25 -24.07 -40.31 70.84
N ASN A 26 -23.13 -39.82 70.01
CA ASN A 26 -21.95 -40.57 69.58
C ASN A 26 -20.87 -39.57 69.17
N GLY A 27 -19.60 -39.88 69.42
CA GLY A 27 -18.45 -39.02 69.13
C GLY A 27 -18.15 -38.86 67.64
N ASP A 28 -19.12 -38.43 66.84
CA ASP A 28 -18.92 -38.05 65.46
C ASP A 28 -18.46 -36.60 65.42
N VAL A 29 -17.17 -36.42 65.13
CA VAL A 29 -16.62 -35.13 64.77
C VAL A 29 -17.34 -34.66 63.51
N HIS A 30 -18.24 -33.68 63.64
CA HIS A 30 -18.89 -33.05 62.50
C HIS A 30 -17.85 -32.30 61.64
N MET A 31 -17.34 -32.98 60.63
CA MET A 31 -16.48 -32.38 59.61
C MET A 31 -17.30 -31.43 58.73
N LEU A 32 -16.89 -30.17 58.67
CA LEU A 32 -17.55 -29.17 57.83
C LEU A 32 -16.95 -29.21 56.41
N GLU A 33 -17.77 -29.63 55.44
CA GLU A 33 -17.34 -29.77 54.05
C GLU A 33 -17.71 -28.55 53.17
N LEU A 34 -16.79 -28.16 52.26
CA LEU A 34 -17.01 -27.10 51.27
C LEU A 34 -17.28 -27.62 49.85
N THR A 35 -17.25 -28.94 49.66
CA THR A 35 -17.26 -29.61 48.35
C THR A 35 -18.33 -29.08 47.41
N ASN A 36 -19.60 -29.07 47.83
CA ASN A 36 -20.72 -28.62 46.99
C ASN A 36 -20.62 -27.14 46.58
N LEU A 37 -20.10 -26.27 47.47
CA LEU A 37 -19.96 -24.85 47.18
C LEU A 37 -18.81 -24.62 46.19
N LEU A 38 -17.66 -25.26 46.41
CA LEU A 38 -16.48 -25.11 45.55
C LEU A 38 -16.71 -25.73 44.16
N THR A 39 -17.38 -26.88 44.06
CA THR A 39 -17.74 -27.48 42.77
C THR A 39 -18.73 -26.61 41.99
N THR A 40 -19.71 -26.02 42.67
CA THR A 40 -20.64 -25.07 42.04
C THR A 40 -19.92 -23.81 41.54
N ILE A 41 -19.03 -23.23 42.35
CA ILE A 41 -18.23 -22.05 41.95
C ILE A 41 -17.33 -22.38 40.76
N ALA A 42 -16.67 -23.54 40.77
CA ALA A 42 -15.83 -24.00 39.67
C ALA A 42 -16.66 -24.19 38.38
N GLY A 43 -17.83 -24.82 38.49
CA GLY A 43 -18.75 -25.02 37.37
C GLY A 43 -19.25 -23.70 36.78
N CYS A 44 -19.74 -22.77 37.62
CA CYS A 44 -20.17 -21.45 37.17
C CYS A 44 -19.01 -20.66 36.55
N SER A 45 -17.81 -20.67 37.16
CA SER A 45 -16.64 -20.00 36.59
C SER A 45 -16.26 -20.58 35.23
N ALA A 46 -16.29 -21.90 35.07
CA ALA A 46 -16.02 -22.57 33.80
C ALA A 46 -17.01 -22.13 32.70
N THR A 47 -18.31 -21.99 33.03
CA THR A 47 -19.30 -21.49 32.04
C THR A 47 -19.02 -20.05 31.60
N VAL A 48 -18.66 -19.16 32.54
CA VAL A 48 -18.30 -17.78 32.21
C VAL A 48 -17.05 -17.72 31.34
N ILE A 49 -16.03 -18.52 31.67
CA ILE A 49 -14.80 -18.65 30.89
C ILE A 49 -15.10 -19.17 29.49
N ALA A 50 -15.98 -20.16 29.34
CA ALA A 50 -16.36 -20.67 28.02
C ALA A 50 -16.99 -19.56 27.14
N ILE A 51 -17.89 -18.75 27.71
CA ILE A 51 -18.54 -17.64 27.00
C ILE A 51 -17.52 -16.57 26.61
N VAL A 52 -16.70 -16.12 27.56
CA VAL A 52 -15.68 -15.07 27.33
C VAL A 52 -14.61 -15.57 26.36
N GLY A 53 -14.18 -16.82 26.51
CA GLY A 53 -13.20 -17.48 25.64
C GLY A 53 -13.71 -17.58 24.21
N GLY A 54 -14.96 -18.01 24.00
CA GLY A 54 -15.59 -18.03 22.69
C GLY A 54 -15.67 -16.64 22.06
N PHE A 55 -16.03 -15.62 22.83
CA PHE A 55 -16.06 -14.24 22.36
C PHE A 55 -14.68 -13.69 21.97
N ILE A 56 -13.66 -13.91 22.81
CA ILE A 56 -12.27 -13.49 22.53
C ILE A 56 -11.74 -14.21 21.29
N ALA A 57 -11.95 -15.52 21.19
CA ALA A 57 -11.53 -16.32 20.04
C ALA A 57 -12.19 -15.84 18.74
N SER A 58 -13.51 -15.64 18.75
CA SER A 58 -14.24 -15.09 17.60
C SER A 58 -13.70 -13.73 17.17
N LYS A 59 -13.44 -12.82 18.12
CA LYS A 59 -12.88 -11.50 17.82
C LYS A 59 -11.44 -11.57 17.31
N LEU A 60 -10.63 -12.50 17.82
CA LEU A 60 -9.27 -12.72 17.36
C LEU A 60 -9.23 -13.23 15.92
N ILE A 61 -10.11 -14.19 15.60
CA ILE A 61 -10.27 -14.71 14.23
C ILE A 61 -10.73 -13.59 13.30
N ALA A 62 -11.74 -12.79 13.68
CA ALA A 62 -12.20 -11.68 12.86
C ALA A 62 -11.09 -10.65 12.60
N LEU A 63 -10.31 -10.31 13.62
CA LEU A 63 -9.16 -9.40 13.49
C LEU A 63 -8.02 -10.00 12.64
N SER A 64 -7.76 -11.31 12.73
CA SER A 64 -6.75 -11.95 11.89
C SER A 64 -7.17 -11.96 10.42
N THR A 65 -8.43 -12.28 10.14
CA THR A 65 -8.98 -12.24 8.78
C THR A 65 -8.96 -10.81 8.22
N GLU A 66 -9.40 -9.81 9.01
CA GLU A 66 -9.33 -8.41 8.58
C GLU A 66 -7.89 -7.95 8.33
N ARG A 67 -6.93 -8.43 9.14
CA ARG A 67 -5.51 -8.13 8.95
C ARG A 67 -4.98 -8.74 7.65
N GLU A 68 -5.32 -10.01 7.36
CA GLU A 68 -4.92 -10.67 6.11
C GLU A 68 -5.51 -9.95 4.89
N GLU A 69 -6.78 -9.56 4.94
CA GLU A 69 -7.44 -8.79 3.89
C GLU A 69 -6.76 -7.43 3.65
N VAL A 70 -6.46 -6.69 4.71
CA VAL A 70 -5.76 -5.40 4.61
C VAL A 70 -4.34 -5.58 4.06
N LEU A 71 -3.63 -6.64 4.43
CA LEU A 71 -2.30 -6.92 3.92
C LEU A 71 -2.32 -7.31 2.44
N ALA A 72 -3.26 -8.17 2.03
CA ALA A 72 -3.45 -8.52 0.62
C ALA A 72 -3.76 -7.27 -0.21
N ARG A 73 -4.68 -6.42 0.26
CA ARG A 73 -5.04 -5.20 -0.44
C ARG A 73 -3.90 -4.19 -0.53
N LEU A 74 -3.07 -4.09 0.51
CA LEU A 74 -1.86 -3.27 0.48
C LEU A 74 -0.86 -3.76 -0.56
N PHE A 75 -0.69 -5.08 -0.67
CA PHE A 75 0.20 -5.68 -1.67
C PHE A 75 -0.29 -5.38 -3.09
N GLU A 76 -1.59 -5.60 -3.37
CA GLU A 76 -2.21 -5.28 -4.67
C GLU A 76 -2.01 -3.81 -5.06
N ILE A 77 -2.23 -2.88 -4.13
CA ILE A 77 -2.08 -1.45 -4.39
C ILE A 77 -0.62 -1.08 -4.65
N GLU A 78 0.34 -1.67 -3.94
CA GLU A 78 1.76 -1.40 -4.16
C GLU A 78 2.21 -1.90 -5.54
N GLU A 79 1.73 -3.08 -5.95
CA GLU A 79 1.98 -3.62 -7.30
C GLU A 79 1.35 -2.72 -8.37
N GLU A 80 0.11 -2.27 -8.18
CA GLU A 80 -0.57 -1.38 -9.12
C GLU A 80 0.14 -0.02 -9.23
N ILE A 81 0.59 0.56 -8.10
CA ILE A 81 1.37 1.79 -8.08
C ILE A 81 2.67 1.59 -8.85
N SER A 82 3.40 0.49 -8.60
CA SER A 82 4.66 0.18 -9.27
C SER A 82 4.48 0.08 -10.78
N PHE A 83 3.48 -0.69 -11.23
CA PHE A 83 3.17 -0.87 -12.64
C PHE A 83 2.78 0.44 -13.33
N LYS A 84 1.86 1.21 -12.72
CA LYS A 84 1.43 2.50 -13.29
C LYS A 84 2.55 3.53 -13.29
N SER A 85 3.39 3.55 -12.25
CA SER A 85 4.54 4.45 -12.18
C SER A 85 5.54 4.13 -13.28
N LYS A 86 5.80 2.86 -13.57
CA LYS A 86 6.68 2.47 -14.68
C LYS A 86 6.11 2.95 -16.02
N LYS A 87 4.82 2.70 -16.28
CA LYS A 87 4.15 3.15 -17.51
C LYS A 87 4.17 4.69 -17.65
N ALA A 88 3.98 5.41 -16.55
CA ALA A 88 4.01 6.88 -16.55
C ALA A 88 5.42 7.42 -16.85
N ILE A 89 6.48 6.76 -16.34
CA ILE A 89 7.88 7.11 -16.65
C ILE A 89 8.17 6.85 -18.12
N GLU A 90 7.84 5.66 -18.64
CA GLU A 90 8.03 5.31 -20.06
C GLU A 90 7.30 6.31 -20.99
N ALA A 91 6.07 6.70 -20.64
CA ALA A 91 5.31 7.70 -21.40
C ALA A 91 5.94 9.11 -21.31
N LYS A 92 6.48 9.48 -20.14
CA LYS A 92 7.17 10.76 -19.95
C LYS A 92 8.44 10.81 -20.79
N GLU A 93 9.28 9.77 -20.74
CA GLU A 93 10.52 9.68 -21.51
C GLU A 93 10.27 9.81 -23.01
N ALA A 94 9.19 9.20 -23.52
CA ALA A 94 8.80 9.32 -24.93
C ALA A 94 8.35 10.74 -25.30
N LEU A 95 7.62 11.43 -24.41
CA LEU A 95 7.22 12.84 -24.63
C LEU A 95 8.43 13.78 -24.57
N ASP A 96 9.32 13.57 -23.60
CA ASP A 96 10.53 14.37 -23.43
C ASP A 96 11.47 14.20 -24.65
N GLU A 97 11.56 12.99 -25.22
CA GLU A 97 12.33 12.72 -26.44
C GLU A 97 11.74 13.44 -27.67
N ASP A 98 10.42 13.42 -27.85
CA ASP A 98 9.73 14.14 -28.94
C ASP A 98 9.90 15.67 -28.81
N ASP A 99 9.71 16.21 -27.60
CA ASP A 99 9.94 17.63 -27.29
C ASP A 99 11.41 18.03 -27.53
N ALA A 100 12.36 17.16 -27.20
CA ALA A 100 13.77 17.39 -27.46
C ALA A 100 14.10 17.36 -28.96
N LEU A 101 13.52 16.43 -29.74
CA LEU A 101 13.71 16.36 -31.18
C LEU A 101 13.18 17.62 -31.89
N ASP A 102 12.01 18.12 -31.47
CA ASP A 102 11.46 19.37 -32.00
C ASP A 102 12.39 20.56 -31.68
N PHE A 103 12.91 20.64 -30.45
CA PHE A 103 13.89 21.68 -30.09
C PHE A 103 15.18 21.60 -30.92
N ILE A 104 15.72 20.39 -31.11
CA ILE A 104 16.94 20.16 -31.90
C ILE A 104 16.70 20.51 -33.36
N LYS A 105 15.54 20.16 -33.92
CA LYS A 105 15.17 20.50 -35.31
C LYS A 105 15.14 22.01 -35.52
N GLU A 106 14.56 22.76 -34.58
CA GLU A 106 14.52 24.23 -34.65
C GLU A 106 15.90 24.88 -34.52
N ASN A 107 16.82 24.24 -33.78
CA ASN A 107 18.15 24.77 -33.46
C ASN A 107 19.30 23.93 -34.05
N ILE A 108 19.04 23.22 -35.15
CA ILE A 108 19.99 22.25 -35.73
C ILE A 108 21.31 22.91 -36.15
N GLU A 109 21.27 24.18 -36.57
CA GLU A 109 22.45 24.99 -36.86
C GLU A 109 23.41 25.04 -35.68
N SER A 110 22.90 25.38 -34.50
CA SER A 110 23.68 25.47 -33.28
C SER A 110 24.19 24.11 -32.83
N ALA A 111 23.40 23.05 -33.00
CA ALA A 111 23.83 21.68 -32.70
C ALA A 111 24.99 21.22 -33.59
N VAL A 112 24.90 21.52 -34.89
CA VAL A 112 25.93 21.25 -35.89
C VAL A 112 27.22 22.02 -35.62
N LEU A 113 27.10 23.29 -35.24
CA LEU A 113 28.24 24.14 -34.86
C LEU A 113 28.84 23.78 -33.49
N GLY A 114 28.27 22.80 -32.78
CA GLY A 114 28.73 22.34 -31.48
C GLY A 114 28.56 23.38 -30.37
N GLN A 115 27.57 24.25 -30.47
CA GLN A 115 27.27 25.26 -29.45
C GLN A 115 26.68 24.60 -28.19
N SER A 116 27.00 25.17 -27.03
CA SER A 116 26.46 24.72 -25.75
C SER A 116 24.97 25.05 -25.62
N LEU A 117 24.25 24.24 -24.85
CA LEU A 117 22.81 24.42 -24.64
C LEU A 117 22.47 25.82 -24.08
N ASP A 118 23.29 26.34 -23.15
CA ASP A 118 23.12 27.66 -22.53
C ASP A 118 23.03 28.82 -23.53
N MET A 119 23.62 28.69 -24.73
CA MET A 119 23.63 29.73 -25.76
C MET A 119 22.38 29.67 -26.65
N VAL A 120 21.72 28.52 -26.69
CA VAL A 120 20.59 28.20 -27.55
C VAL A 120 19.28 28.26 -26.78
N TYR A 121 19.31 27.84 -25.51
CA TYR A 121 18.15 27.81 -24.63
C TYR A 121 17.74 29.23 -24.22
N LYS A 122 16.59 29.67 -24.73
CA LYS A 122 15.97 30.94 -24.32
C LYS A 122 14.91 30.65 -23.27
N LYS A 123 15.10 31.15 -22.05
CA LYS A 123 14.15 30.95 -20.93
C LYS A 123 12.75 31.50 -21.22
N GLU A 124 12.62 32.40 -22.18
CA GLU A 124 11.36 32.99 -22.63
C GLU A 124 10.61 32.11 -23.63
N ALA A 125 11.26 31.10 -24.23
CA ALA A 125 10.61 30.11 -25.05
C ALA A 125 9.80 29.17 -24.16
N ARG A 126 8.50 29.03 -24.42
CA ARG A 126 7.60 28.11 -23.68
C ARG A 126 7.89 26.66 -24.09
N LEU A 127 9.03 26.14 -23.65
CA LEU A 127 9.39 24.75 -23.84
C LEU A 127 8.67 23.90 -22.79
N ASN A 128 8.15 22.74 -23.20
CA ASN A 128 7.53 21.77 -22.30
C ASN A 128 8.57 20.96 -21.52
N ILE A 129 9.84 21.02 -21.93
CA ILE A 129 10.99 20.35 -21.31
C ILE A 129 11.90 21.35 -20.59
N SER A 130 12.37 20.98 -19.39
CA SER A 130 13.32 21.80 -18.65
C SER A 130 14.74 21.72 -19.22
N GLU A 131 15.57 22.72 -18.95
CA GLU A 131 16.98 22.76 -19.37
C GLU A 131 17.76 21.53 -18.87
N GLU A 132 17.50 21.11 -17.62
CA GLU A 132 18.13 19.94 -16.99
C GLU A 132 17.75 18.63 -17.69
N GLU A 133 16.48 18.48 -18.07
CA GLU A 133 15.96 17.31 -18.79
C GLU A 133 16.41 17.30 -20.25
N LEU A 134 16.59 18.47 -20.89
CA LEU A 134 16.97 18.61 -22.29
C LEU A 134 18.48 18.39 -22.54
N ASN A 135 19.33 18.74 -21.56
CA ASN A 135 20.79 18.63 -21.66
C ASN A 135 21.34 17.26 -22.11
N PRO A 136 20.88 16.10 -21.59
CA PRO A 136 21.34 14.80 -22.08
C PRO A 136 21.01 14.59 -23.57
N TYR A 137 19.83 15.02 -24.03
CA TYR A 137 19.42 14.92 -25.43
C TYR A 137 20.23 15.87 -26.32
N TRP A 138 20.46 17.11 -25.89
CA TRP A 138 21.30 18.07 -26.62
C TRP A 138 22.75 17.60 -26.76
N SER A 139 23.32 17.07 -25.67
CA SER A 139 24.69 16.54 -25.67
C SER A 139 24.85 15.35 -26.62
N ARG A 140 23.85 14.46 -26.68
CA ARG A 140 23.79 13.36 -27.67
C ARG A 140 23.70 13.91 -29.09
N ALA A 141 22.84 14.91 -29.32
CA ALA A 141 22.66 15.54 -30.62
C ALA A 141 23.95 16.20 -31.15
N VAL A 142 24.61 17.03 -30.34
CA VAL A 142 25.89 17.65 -30.71
C VAL A 142 26.96 16.61 -31.02
N LYS A 143 27.05 15.54 -30.22
CA LYS A 143 28.02 14.46 -30.42
C LYS A 143 27.77 13.72 -31.75
N ILE A 144 26.52 13.39 -32.06
CA ILE A 144 26.20 12.68 -33.31
C ILE A 144 26.34 13.59 -34.52
N SER A 145 25.94 14.86 -34.43
CA SER A 145 26.16 15.85 -35.49
C SER A 145 27.64 16.01 -35.80
N LYS A 146 28.51 16.09 -34.77
CA LYS A 146 29.96 16.16 -34.98
C LYS A 146 30.51 14.91 -35.68
N LYS A 147 30.11 13.71 -35.23
CA LYS A 147 30.48 12.45 -35.90
C LYS A 147 30.05 12.44 -37.36
N LEU A 148 28.82 12.87 -37.65
CA LEU A 148 28.29 12.95 -39.01
C LEU A 148 29.14 13.89 -39.89
N PHE A 149 29.49 15.08 -39.39
CA PHE A 149 30.36 16.02 -40.09
C PHE A 149 31.76 15.44 -40.34
N ASP A 150 32.35 14.78 -39.35
CA ASP A 150 33.66 14.16 -39.49
C ASP A 150 33.66 13.07 -40.58
N VAL A 151 32.59 12.27 -40.67
CA VAL A 151 32.46 11.23 -41.71
C VAL A 151 32.22 11.84 -43.09
N LEU A 152 31.33 12.84 -43.20
CA LEU A 152 31.02 13.48 -44.48
C LEU A 152 32.20 14.27 -45.08
N ILE A 153 33.08 14.83 -44.25
CA ILE A 153 34.24 15.61 -44.72
C ILE A 153 35.43 14.70 -45.05
N ASN A 154 35.65 13.63 -44.29
CA ASN A 154 36.88 12.84 -44.37
C ASN A 154 36.75 11.57 -45.23
N THR A 155 35.53 11.19 -45.62
CA THR A 155 35.30 9.93 -46.33
C THR A 155 34.28 10.09 -47.46
N ASP A 156 34.64 9.63 -48.68
CA ASP A 156 33.72 9.49 -49.83
C ASP A 156 32.83 8.24 -49.67
N GLU A 157 32.18 8.09 -48.52
CA GLU A 157 31.35 6.92 -48.25
C GLU A 157 29.99 6.99 -48.94
N GLU A 158 29.48 5.82 -49.33
CA GLU A 158 28.12 5.70 -49.85
C GLU A 158 27.12 6.11 -48.75
N VAL A 159 26.29 7.10 -49.10
CA VAL A 159 25.17 7.57 -48.28
C VAL A 159 23.90 6.79 -48.63
N ASN A 160 23.00 6.65 -47.66
CA ASN A 160 21.68 6.06 -47.87
C ASN A 160 20.71 7.06 -48.55
N ASP A 161 19.47 6.60 -48.79
CA ASP A 161 18.40 7.42 -49.40
C ASP A 161 18.05 8.69 -48.59
N ASP A 162 18.35 8.71 -47.29
CA ASP A 162 18.17 9.86 -46.39
C ASP A 162 19.42 10.77 -46.31
N GLY A 163 20.47 10.47 -47.10
CA GLY A 163 21.73 11.21 -47.17
C GLY A 163 22.67 11.01 -45.96
N VAL A 164 22.40 10.01 -45.12
CA VAL A 164 23.23 9.63 -43.96
C VAL A 164 24.24 8.55 -44.39
N PRO A 165 25.54 8.66 -44.02
CA PRO A 165 26.54 7.64 -44.33
C PRO A 165 26.15 6.25 -43.82
N ASN A 166 26.30 5.22 -44.65
CA ASN A 166 25.88 3.85 -44.33
C ASN A 166 26.57 3.27 -43.09
N ILE A 167 27.84 3.61 -42.84
CA ILE A 167 28.57 3.16 -41.65
C ILE A 167 27.97 3.77 -40.38
N LEU A 168 27.64 5.06 -40.41
CA LEU A 168 27.03 5.73 -39.27
C LEU A 168 25.60 5.22 -39.03
N ALA A 169 24.83 4.99 -40.08
CA ALA A 169 23.50 4.40 -39.98
C ALA A 169 23.52 2.97 -39.42
N ALA A 170 24.58 2.18 -39.68
CA ALA A 170 24.75 0.85 -39.13
C ALA A 170 25.26 0.84 -37.66
N GLU A 171 25.94 1.90 -37.21
CA GLU A 171 26.42 2.06 -35.83
C GLU A 171 25.32 2.61 -34.90
N ILE A 172 24.31 3.29 -35.44
CA ILE A 172 23.21 3.87 -34.67
C ILE A 172 22.13 2.79 -34.42
N GLU A 173 21.99 2.36 -33.17
CA GLU A 173 20.91 1.45 -32.74
C GLU A 173 19.61 2.19 -32.36
N ALA A 174 19.69 3.49 -32.06
CA ALA A 174 18.59 4.28 -31.51
C ALA A 174 17.97 5.24 -32.52
N ASP A 175 16.64 5.30 -32.56
CA ASP A 175 15.85 6.09 -33.52
C ASP A 175 16.09 7.61 -33.38
N PHE A 176 16.36 8.06 -32.15
CA PHE A 176 16.70 9.45 -31.84
C PHE A 176 17.92 9.95 -32.63
N GLU A 177 19.07 9.28 -32.51
CA GLU A 177 20.32 9.68 -33.16
C GLU A 177 20.19 9.69 -34.69
N TYR A 178 19.46 8.72 -35.24
CA TYR A 178 19.21 8.64 -36.68
C TYR A 178 18.37 9.85 -37.16
N THR A 179 17.34 10.20 -36.40
CA THR A 179 16.47 11.36 -36.68
C THR A 179 17.24 12.67 -36.63
N VAL A 180 18.14 12.84 -35.65
CA VAL A 180 19.02 14.02 -35.57
C VAL A 180 19.97 14.09 -36.78
N CYS A 181 20.55 12.96 -37.21
CA CYS A 181 21.37 12.91 -38.42
C CYS A 181 20.59 13.37 -39.65
N LYS A 182 19.35 12.90 -39.82
CA LYS A 182 18.46 13.30 -40.92
C LYS A 182 18.20 14.81 -40.93
N TYR A 183 17.99 15.42 -39.76
CA TYR A 183 17.85 16.88 -39.67
C TYR A 183 19.15 17.62 -40.02
N ALA A 184 20.30 17.12 -39.56
CA ALA A 184 21.60 17.71 -39.86
C ALA A 184 21.96 17.63 -41.35
N VAL A 185 21.73 16.48 -42.01
CA VAL A 185 21.94 16.31 -43.47
C VAL A 185 21.08 17.31 -44.25
N LYS A 186 19.77 17.38 -43.95
CA LYS A 186 18.86 18.33 -44.59
C LYS A 186 19.32 19.78 -44.43
N TYR A 187 19.88 20.13 -43.27
CA TYR A 187 20.45 21.45 -43.01
C TYR A 187 21.70 21.71 -43.87
N ILE A 188 22.63 20.75 -43.97
CA ILE A 188 23.85 20.86 -44.79
C ILE A 188 23.49 21.01 -46.27
N GLU A 189 22.56 20.20 -46.77
CA GLU A 189 22.10 20.30 -48.15
C GLU A 189 21.46 21.65 -48.45
N ARG A 190 20.71 22.21 -47.49
CA ARG A 190 20.11 23.55 -47.63
C ARG A 190 21.20 24.61 -47.83
N ILE A 191 22.25 24.58 -47.01
CA ILE A 191 23.38 25.52 -47.14
C ILE A 191 24.08 25.37 -48.49
N HIS A 192 24.37 24.13 -48.93
CA HIS A 192 25.00 23.88 -50.22
C HIS A 192 24.18 24.46 -51.38
N ARG A 193 22.86 24.20 -51.38
CA ARG A 193 21.93 24.74 -52.39
C ARG A 193 21.88 26.27 -52.37
N GLU A 194 21.99 26.90 -51.21
CA GLU A 194 22.01 28.36 -51.08
C GLU A 194 23.33 28.97 -51.58
N GLN A 195 24.48 28.33 -51.30
CA GLN A 195 25.78 28.77 -51.80
C GLN A 195 25.91 28.65 -53.32
N GLU A 196 25.42 27.57 -53.92
CA GLU A 196 25.37 27.40 -55.38
C GLU A 196 24.50 28.47 -56.06
N ARG A 197 23.40 28.87 -55.43
CA ARG A 197 22.52 29.94 -55.92
C ARG A 197 23.17 31.32 -55.81
N ALA A 198 23.93 31.57 -54.75
CA ALA A 198 24.66 32.84 -54.54
C ALA A 198 25.84 33.01 -55.51
N GLY A 199 26.42 31.92 -56.02
CA GLY A 199 27.49 31.94 -57.02
C GLY A 199 27.03 32.15 -58.48
N SER A 200 25.72 32.12 -58.76
CA SER A 200 25.16 32.20 -60.12
C SER A 200 24.55 33.58 -60.42
N PRO A 201 25.05 34.34 -61.42
CA PRO A 201 24.55 35.68 -61.78
C PRO A 201 23.11 35.73 -62.32
N TYR A 202 22.49 34.57 -62.58
CA TYR A 202 21.16 34.42 -63.18
C TYR A 202 20.20 33.61 -62.32
N SER A 203 20.45 33.47 -61.02
CA SER A 203 19.53 32.77 -60.12
C SER A 203 18.22 33.56 -59.97
N ILE A 204 17.12 32.97 -60.46
CA ILE A 204 15.78 33.48 -60.21
C ILE A 204 15.49 33.26 -58.72
N ASN A 205 15.37 34.35 -57.95
CA ASN A 205 14.82 34.36 -56.60
C ASN A 205 13.32 34.02 -56.66
N LEU A 206 13.01 32.74 -56.84
CA LEU A 206 11.71 32.22 -56.43
C LEU A 206 11.71 32.26 -54.90
N PRO A 207 10.70 32.90 -54.26
CA PRO A 207 10.46 32.64 -52.86
C PRO A 207 10.33 31.13 -52.73
N ILE A 208 11.13 30.52 -51.87
CA ILE A 208 10.91 29.12 -51.47
C ILE A 208 9.62 29.14 -50.68
N ALA A 209 8.49 29.20 -51.38
CA ALA A 209 7.18 28.99 -50.82
C ALA A 209 7.17 27.55 -50.32
N ASP A 210 7.22 27.41 -49.00
CA ASP A 210 6.69 26.27 -48.26
C ASP A 210 6.98 24.88 -48.83
N PHE A 211 8.26 24.50 -48.89
CA PHE A 211 8.63 23.10 -48.67
C PHE A 211 8.74 22.80 -47.16
N VAL A 212 7.92 23.46 -46.35
CA VAL A 212 7.55 23.04 -44.98
C VAL A 212 6.67 21.76 -45.04
N SER A 213 6.38 21.25 -46.23
CA SER A 213 5.59 20.04 -46.46
C SER A 213 6.34 18.71 -46.34
N ASP A 214 7.47 18.64 -45.63
CA ASP A 214 7.70 17.45 -44.79
C ASP A 214 6.93 17.64 -43.46
N ASN A 215 5.66 18.00 -43.60
CA ASN A 215 4.63 17.70 -42.64
C ASN A 215 4.55 16.17 -42.63
N LEU A 216 5.36 15.53 -41.76
CA LEU A 216 4.82 14.38 -41.05
C LEU A 216 3.44 14.85 -40.55
N PRO A 217 2.35 14.17 -40.94
CA PRO A 217 1.02 14.69 -40.72
C PRO A 217 0.83 15.00 -39.24
N ARG A 218 -0.16 15.82 -38.94
CA ARG A 218 -0.76 16.08 -37.62
C ARG A 218 -1.00 14.85 -36.69
N LEU A 219 -0.60 13.63 -37.08
CA LEU A 219 -0.45 12.45 -36.24
C LEU A 219 0.42 12.69 -34.99
N ASN A 220 1.53 13.44 -35.08
CA ASN A 220 2.39 13.68 -33.90
C ASN A 220 1.64 14.44 -32.80
N GLY A 221 0.89 15.49 -33.13
CA GLY A 221 0.12 16.23 -32.14
C GLY A 221 -0.97 15.41 -31.46
N HIS A 222 -1.63 14.50 -32.21
CA HIS A 222 -2.62 13.59 -31.63
C HIS A 222 -1.98 12.52 -30.75
N TRP A 223 -0.87 11.91 -31.20
CA TRP A 223 -0.10 10.97 -30.37
C TRP A 223 0.41 11.65 -29.10
N TYR A 224 1.01 12.84 -29.22
CA TYR A 224 1.55 13.60 -28.11
C TYR A 224 0.47 13.95 -27.09
N GLN A 225 -0.66 14.53 -27.53
CA GLN A 225 -1.77 14.86 -26.63
C GLN A 225 -2.32 13.60 -25.96
N LYS A 226 -2.52 12.52 -26.71
CA LYS A 226 -3.01 11.26 -26.17
C LYS A 226 -2.05 10.67 -25.13
N THR A 227 -0.76 10.60 -25.44
CA THR A 227 0.27 10.07 -24.51
C THR A 227 0.36 10.93 -23.25
N ARG A 228 0.25 12.25 -23.40
CA ARG A 228 0.21 13.19 -22.27
C ARG A 228 -1.04 13.00 -21.41
N ASP A 229 -2.21 12.83 -22.03
CA ASP A 229 -3.46 12.57 -21.32
C ASP A 229 -3.42 11.22 -20.59
N GLU A 230 -2.92 10.16 -21.23
CA GLU A 230 -2.72 8.85 -20.62
C GLU A 230 -1.74 8.90 -19.44
N MET A 231 -0.64 9.67 -19.56
CA MET A 231 0.32 9.89 -18.48
C MET A 231 -0.34 10.65 -17.31
N ASN A 232 -1.11 11.69 -17.59
CA ASN A 232 -1.82 12.46 -16.57
C ASN A 232 -2.88 11.61 -15.85
N GLU A 233 -3.62 10.78 -16.58
CA GLU A 233 -4.58 9.83 -16.00
C GLU A 233 -3.89 8.77 -15.14
N ALA A 234 -2.75 8.25 -15.58
CA ALA A 234 -1.92 7.34 -14.80
C ALA A 234 -1.42 8.00 -13.52
N ASN A 235 -0.94 9.24 -13.59
CA ASN A 235 -0.48 10.01 -12.43
C ASN A 235 -1.60 10.31 -11.43
N ALA A 236 -2.78 10.74 -11.90
CA ALA A 236 -3.96 10.94 -11.06
C ALA A 236 -4.38 9.64 -10.36
N SER A 237 -4.33 8.51 -11.09
CA SER A 237 -4.59 7.18 -10.53
C SER A 237 -3.57 6.80 -9.45
N ILE A 238 -2.27 7.07 -9.68
CA ILE A 238 -1.20 6.83 -8.70
C ILE A 238 -1.42 7.65 -7.44
N GLU A 239 -1.79 8.94 -7.56
CA GLU A 239 -2.09 9.78 -6.40
C GLU A 239 -3.27 9.23 -5.58
N TRP A 240 -4.34 8.82 -6.26
CA TRP A 240 -5.48 8.19 -5.60
C TRP A 240 -5.09 6.90 -4.87
N LEU A 241 -4.29 6.03 -5.51
CA LEU A 241 -3.79 4.79 -4.90
C LEU A 241 -2.88 5.07 -3.70
N LYS A 242 -2.05 6.12 -3.75
CA LYS A 242 -1.22 6.55 -2.61
C LYS A 242 -2.08 6.97 -1.41
N ILE A 243 -3.19 7.65 -1.65
CA ILE A 243 -4.15 8.01 -0.59
C ILE A 243 -4.77 6.75 0.02
N GLN A 244 -5.25 5.80 -0.81
CA GLN A 244 -5.79 4.53 -0.32
C GLN A 244 -4.78 3.74 0.50
N ARG A 245 -3.53 3.65 0.01
CA ARG A 245 -2.41 3.04 0.73
C ARG A 245 -2.20 3.67 2.10
N HIS A 246 -2.25 5.00 2.18
CA HIS A 246 -2.11 5.71 3.45
C HIS A 246 -3.23 5.35 4.44
N GLN A 247 -4.48 5.27 3.97
CA GLN A 247 -5.62 4.86 4.80
C GLN A 247 -5.48 3.39 5.27
N LEU A 248 -5.05 2.49 4.40
CA LEU A 248 -4.83 1.08 4.74
C LEU A 248 -3.66 0.89 5.70
N LEU A 249 -2.58 1.66 5.58
CA LEU A 249 -1.48 1.66 6.55
C LEU A 249 -1.94 2.12 7.93
N ALA A 250 -2.79 3.16 8.00
CA ALA A 250 -3.39 3.59 9.25
C ALA A 250 -4.30 2.49 9.85
N ARG A 251 -5.07 1.78 9.02
CA ARG A 251 -5.90 0.64 9.43
C ARG A 251 -5.03 -0.53 9.93
N LYS A 252 -3.98 -0.90 9.21
CA LYS A 252 -3.00 -1.92 9.61
C LYS A 252 -2.41 -1.61 10.99
N ASN A 253 -1.94 -0.38 11.21
CA ASN A 253 -1.39 0.05 12.49
C ASN A 253 -2.42 -0.06 13.63
N ALA A 254 -3.70 0.17 13.35
CA ALA A 254 -4.77 -0.03 14.32
C ALA A 254 -5.05 -1.51 14.62
N LEU A 255 -4.88 -2.39 13.64
CA LEU A 255 -5.06 -3.85 13.76
C LEU A 255 -3.89 -4.54 14.49
N GLU A 256 -2.66 -4.01 14.41
CA GLU A 256 -1.50 -4.57 15.12
C GLU A 256 -1.61 -4.50 16.65
N LYS A 257 -2.34 -3.50 17.17
CA LYS A 257 -2.56 -3.31 18.61
C LYS A 257 -4.06 -3.19 18.89
N PRO A 258 -4.82 -4.30 18.82
CA PRO A 258 -6.25 -4.26 19.08
C PRO A 258 -6.51 -3.82 20.52
N LYS A 259 -7.17 -2.67 20.66
CA LYS A 259 -7.46 -2.08 21.97
C LYS A 259 -8.30 -3.04 22.80
N GLY A 260 -7.86 -3.30 24.03
CA GLY A 260 -8.57 -4.14 24.99
C GLY A 260 -8.31 -5.65 24.87
N MET A 261 -7.65 -6.16 23.81
CA MET A 261 -7.41 -7.60 23.68
C MET A 261 -6.43 -8.12 24.74
N LYS A 262 -5.35 -7.37 25.01
CA LYS A 262 -4.36 -7.72 26.06
C LYS A 262 -4.98 -7.77 27.45
N SER A 263 -5.79 -6.77 27.80
CA SER A 263 -6.49 -6.75 29.10
C SER A 263 -7.50 -7.88 29.21
N GLY A 264 -8.19 -8.23 28.11
CA GLY A 264 -9.11 -9.37 28.07
C GLY A 264 -8.44 -10.70 28.35
N LEU A 265 -7.28 -10.94 27.73
CA LEU A 265 -6.51 -12.16 27.93
C LEU A 265 -5.98 -12.28 29.37
N VAL A 266 -5.58 -11.16 29.98
CA VAL A 266 -5.15 -11.12 31.40
C VAL A 266 -6.32 -11.40 32.34
N VAL A 267 -7.47 -10.74 32.15
CA VAL A 267 -8.67 -10.98 32.97
C VAL A 267 -9.13 -12.43 32.83
N PHE A 268 -9.13 -12.97 31.62
CA PHE A 268 -9.46 -14.36 31.33
C PHE A 268 -8.51 -15.34 32.07
N GLY A 269 -7.21 -15.12 31.98
CA GLY A 269 -6.21 -15.97 32.65
C GLY A 269 -6.33 -15.94 34.17
N LEU A 270 -6.45 -14.74 34.76
CA LEU A 270 -6.61 -14.59 36.21
C LEU A 270 -7.92 -15.21 36.71
N PHE A 271 -9.03 -15.01 36.00
CA PHE A 271 -10.32 -15.58 36.38
C PHE A 271 -10.34 -17.11 36.25
N SER A 272 -9.63 -17.69 35.27
CA SER A 272 -9.44 -19.14 35.18
C SER A 272 -8.66 -19.71 36.37
N LEU A 273 -7.58 -19.04 36.76
CA LEU A 273 -6.75 -19.44 37.90
C LEU A 273 -7.51 -19.35 39.23
N PHE A 274 -8.22 -18.25 39.48
CA PHE A 274 -8.89 -18.01 40.76
C PHE A 274 -10.32 -18.56 40.83
N GLY A 275 -11.03 -18.65 39.72
CA GLY A 275 -12.42 -19.11 39.67
C GLY A 275 -12.59 -20.61 39.44
N VAL A 276 -11.63 -21.27 38.78
CA VAL A 276 -11.70 -22.72 38.49
C VAL A 276 -10.62 -23.48 39.24
N LEU A 277 -9.35 -23.12 39.04
CA LEU A 277 -8.24 -23.90 39.60
C LEU A 277 -8.21 -23.83 41.13
N THR A 278 -8.39 -22.64 41.70
CA THR A 278 -8.35 -22.44 43.15
C THR A 278 -9.45 -23.26 43.86
N PRO A 279 -10.75 -23.16 43.52
CA PRO A 279 -11.77 -23.99 44.14
C PRO A 279 -11.51 -25.49 44.00
N LEU A 280 -11.01 -25.96 42.85
CA LEU A 280 -10.68 -27.38 42.65
C LEU A 280 -9.62 -27.89 43.64
N ILE A 281 -8.58 -27.09 43.88
CA ILE A 281 -7.51 -27.44 44.83
C ILE A 281 -8.04 -27.49 46.26
N PHE A 282 -9.03 -26.66 46.60
CA PHE A 282 -9.63 -26.60 47.94
C PHE A 282 -10.78 -27.60 48.17
N ILE A 283 -11.21 -28.38 47.17
CA ILE A 283 -12.25 -29.42 47.33
C ILE A 283 -11.93 -30.42 48.47
N PRO A 284 -10.72 -31.00 48.59
CA PRO A 284 -10.41 -31.95 49.66
C PRO A 284 -10.24 -31.31 51.06
N PHE A 285 -10.51 -30.01 51.20
CA PHE A 285 -10.36 -29.31 52.48
C PHE A 285 -11.53 -29.65 53.42
N SER A 286 -11.22 -30.42 54.47
CA SER A 286 -12.12 -30.70 55.59
C SER A 286 -11.53 -30.15 56.88
N THR A 287 -12.32 -29.44 57.68
CA THR A 287 -11.88 -28.91 58.98
C THR A 287 -12.96 -29.00 60.03
N GLU A 288 -12.53 -29.23 61.27
CA GLU A 288 -13.38 -29.23 62.48
C GLU A 288 -13.58 -27.80 63.03
N ASN A 289 -12.68 -26.88 62.68
CA ASN A 289 -12.69 -25.51 63.18
C ASN A 289 -13.63 -24.60 62.38
N TYR A 290 -14.78 -24.26 62.97
CA TYR A 290 -15.79 -23.38 62.35
C TYR A 290 -15.25 -22.02 61.87
N ARG A 291 -14.29 -21.42 62.58
CA ARG A 291 -13.68 -20.14 62.17
C ARG A 291 -12.94 -20.24 60.83
N TYR A 292 -12.17 -21.30 60.62
CA TYR A 292 -11.45 -21.51 59.36
C TYR A 292 -12.41 -21.85 58.22
N TYR A 293 -13.41 -22.69 58.48
CA TYR A 293 -14.49 -22.98 57.53
C TYR A 293 -15.19 -21.69 57.04
N PHE A 294 -15.56 -20.80 57.96
CA PHE A 294 -16.23 -19.55 57.61
C PHE A 294 -15.33 -18.62 56.78
N ILE A 295 -14.05 -18.49 57.15
CA ILE A 295 -13.09 -17.67 56.41
C ILE A 295 -12.91 -18.17 54.97
N VAL A 296 -12.69 -19.48 54.78
CA VAL A 296 -12.49 -20.08 53.44
C VAL A 296 -13.76 -19.96 52.59
N LYS A 297 -14.94 -20.15 53.20
CA LYS A 297 -16.22 -19.98 52.51
C LYS A 297 -16.43 -18.53 52.04
N CYS A 298 -16.23 -17.56 52.92
CA CYS A 298 -16.37 -16.14 52.59
C CYS A 298 -15.31 -15.68 51.58
N SER A 299 -14.08 -16.16 51.68
CA SER A 299 -13.02 -15.82 50.72
C SER A 299 -13.30 -16.40 49.34
N ALA A 300 -13.76 -17.65 49.24
CA ALA A 300 -14.13 -18.28 47.97
C ALA A 300 -15.27 -17.52 47.27
N ILE A 301 -16.34 -17.16 48.00
CA ILE A 301 -17.45 -16.36 47.47
C ILE A 301 -16.96 -14.96 47.06
N GLY A 302 -16.13 -14.31 47.88
CA GLY A 302 -15.61 -12.97 47.61
C GLY A 302 -14.74 -12.94 46.34
N ILE A 303 -13.81 -13.89 46.20
CA ILE A 303 -12.95 -14.01 45.01
C ILE A 303 -13.80 -14.26 43.76
N PHE A 304 -14.80 -15.14 43.84
CA PHE A 304 -15.71 -15.40 42.73
C PHE A 304 -16.50 -14.13 42.33
N ALA A 305 -17.07 -13.41 43.30
CA ALA A 305 -17.82 -12.19 43.04
C ALA A 305 -16.96 -11.08 42.44
N ILE A 306 -15.73 -10.88 42.94
CA ILE A 306 -14.76 -9.92 42.40
C ILE A 306 -14.37 -10.31 40.96
N GLY A 307 -14.12 -11.59 40.72
CA GLY A 307 -13.79 -12.11 39.41
C GLY A 307 -14.91 -11.88 38.40
N LEU A 308 -16.16 -12.18 38.79
CA LEU A 308 -17.34 -11.95 37.97
C LEU A 308 -17.53 -10.45 37.67
N PHE A 309 -17.38 -9.59 38.68
CA PHE A 309 -17.44 -8.14 38.49
C PHE A 309 -16.35 -7.62 37.54
N SER A 310 -15.13 -8.16 37.63
CA SER A 310 -14.02 -7.84 36.73
C SER A 310 -14.34 -8.21 35.26
N VAL A 311 -14.93 -9.38 35.02
CA VAL A 311 -15.38 -9.81 33.69
C VAL A 311 -16.45 -8.87 33.14
N PHE A 312 -17.43 -8.47 33.96
CA PHE A 312 -18.45 -7.50 33.54
C PHE A 312 -17.86 -6.13 33.22
N ILE A 313 -16.93 -5.60 34.03
CA ILE A 313 -16.23 -4.35 33.73
C ILE A 313 -15.46 -4.47 32.41
N TYR A 314 -14.78 -5.58 32.19
CA TYR A 314 -14.06 -5.82 30.94
C TYR A 314 -15.01 -5.78 29.73
N LEU A 315 -16.14 -6.49 29.79
CA LEU A 315 -17.14 -6.49 28.72
C LEU A 315 -17.70 -5.09 28.46
N ILE A 316 -18.05 -4.34 29.51
CA ILE A 316 -18.54 -2.95 29.38
C ILE A 316 -17.48 -2.05 28.75
N THR A 317 -16.21 -2.18 29.16
CA THR A 317 -15.10 -1.38 28.62
C THR A 317 -14.85 -1.70 27.15
N LEU A 318 -15.01 -2.96 26.75
CA LEU A 318 -14.87 -3.41 25.39
C LEU A 318 -16.05 -2.98 24.50
N LEU A 319 -17.25 -2.88 25.06
CA LEU A 319 -18.47 -2.41 24.38
C LEU A 319 -18.59 -0.88 24.30
N LYS A 320 -17.92 -0.14 25.19
CA LYS A 320 -17.91 1.33 25.15
C LYS A 320 -17.23 1.82 23.87
N TRP A 321 -18.05 2.13 22.88
CA TRP A 321 -17.63 2.74 21.63
C TRP A 321 -17.13 4.16 21.94
N LYS A 322 -15.81 4.37 21.89
CA LYS A 322 -15.25 5.72 21.93
C LYS A 322 -15.64 6.40 20.63
N LYS A 323 -16.72 7.19 20.64
CA LYS A 323 -16.98 8.21 19.61
C LYS A 323 -15.70 9.01 19.45
N ARG A 324 -14.96 8.78 18.36
CA ARG A 324 -13.92 9.73 17.93
C ARG A 324 -14.70 10.87 17.30
N GLY A 325 -14.74 11.99 18.00
CA GLY A 325 -15.22 13.25 17.44
C GLY A 325 -14.40 13.61 16.21
N HIS A 326 -15.10 14.25 15.28
CA HIS A 326 -14.58 14.91 14.09
C HIS A 326 -13.37 15.80 14.38
#